data_AF-A0A971TI47-F1
#
_entry.id   AF-A0A971TI47-F1
#
_cell.length_a   1.000
_cell.length_b   1.000
_cell.length_c   1.000
_cell.angle_alpha   90.00
_cell.angle_beta   90.00
_cell.angle_gamma   90.00
#
_symmetry.space_group_name_H-M   'P 1'
#
loop_
_entity.id
_entity.type
_entity.pdbx_description
1 polymer ?
#
loop_
_entity_poly.entity_id
_entity_poly.type
_entity_poly.pdbx_seq_one_letter_code
_entity_poly.pdbx_strand_id
1 'polypeptide(L)'
;MLAVLIWAGAVVDHVRFSDQSPPGDMRTISDFRGWQPSYVRAYRVEVRGSVYYVVQGGFARSTPSAKAEYYFDSRGNYLTWNADPGDFTTLGIVKNAEARRTEIAIDEIGR
;
A
#
# COMPACT_ATOMS: atom_id res chain seq x y z
N MET A 1 -5.66 40.82 0.34
CA MET A 1 -6.52 39.68 0.71
C MET A 1 -5.86 38.41 0.16
N LEU A 2 -4.93 37.81 0.92
CA LEU A 2 -4.03 36.76 0.42
C LEU A 2 -3.72 35.77 1.56
N ALA A 3 -4.75 35.08 2.05
CA ALA A 3 -4.59 34.16 3.19
C ALA A 3 -5.50 32.92 3.14
N VAL A 4 -6.11 32.61 1.98
CA VAL A 4 -7.13 31.54 1.89
C VAL A 4 -6.70 30.36 1.00
N LEU A 5 -5.51 30.40 0.40
CA LEU A 5 -5.05 29.33 -0.51
C LEU A 5 -4.09 28.31 0.13
N ILE A 6 -3.51 28.60 1.29
CA ILE A 6 -2.50 27.71 1.91
C ILE A 6 -3.17 26.59 2.74
N TRP A 7 -4.34 26.86 3.33
CA TRP A 7 -5.04 25.88 4.17
C TRP A 7 -5.80 24.82 3.37
N ALA A 8 -6.25 25.14 2.15
CA ALA A 8 -6.93 24.17 1.30
C ALA A 8 -5.98 23.07 0.80
N GLY A 9 -4.72 23.39 0.51
CA GLY A 9 -3.71 22.39 0.11
C GLY A 9 -3.43 21.38 1.22
N ALA A 10 -3.11 21.88 2.42
CA ALA A 10 -2.76 21.02 3.56
C ALA A 10 -3.91 20.13 4.05
N VAL A 11 -5.15 20.64 4.07
CA VAL A 11 -6.32 19.85 4.49
C VAL A 11 -6.63 18.75 3.46
N VAL A 12 -6.53 19.07 2.17
CA VAL A 12 -6.79 18.08 1.13
C VAL A 12 -5.69 17.01 1.14
N ASP A 13 -4.42 17.36 1.35
CA ASP A 13 -3.36 16.37 1.55
C ASP A 13 -3.58 15.50 2.80
N HIS A 14 -3.99 16.08 3.94
CA HIS A 14 -4.29 15.30 5.14
C HIS A 14 -5.46 14.32 4.96
N VAL A 15 -6.53 14.75 4.28
CA VAL A 15 -7.69 13.89 3.98
C VAL A 15 -7.31 12.81 2.94
N ARG A 16 -6.50 13.15 1.94
CA ARG A 16 -5.97 12.20 0.92
C ARG A 16 -5.15 11.08 1.57
N PHE A 17 -4.25 11.42 2.49
CA PHE A 17 -3.46 10.45 3.24
C PHE A 17 -4.34 9.61 4.17
N SER A 18 -5.34 10.22 4.82
CA SER A 18 -6.23 9.53 5.77
C SER A 18 -7.04 8.42 5.11
N ASP A 19 -7.50 8.59 3.88
CA ASP A 19 -8.36 7.60 3.20
C ASP A 19 -7.59 6.34 2.76
N GLN A 20 -6.28 6.45 2.54
CA GLN A 20 -5.41 5.32 2.19
C GLN A 20 -4.65 4.78 3.42
N SER A 21 -4.74 5.46 4.56
CA SER A 21 -4.07 5.01 5.78
C SER A 21 -4.78 3.78 6.32
N PRO A 22 -4.06 2.66 6.52
CA PRO A 22 -4.64 1.49 7.12
C PRO A 22 -5.06 1.79 8.56
N PRO A 23 -6.14 1.15 9.05
CA PRO A 23 -6.55 1.24 10.44
C PRO A 23 -5.40 0.86 11.37
N GLY A 24 -5.29 1.53 12.52
CA GLY A 24 -4.21 1.28 13.49
C GLY A 24 -4.21 -0.14 14.10
N ASP A 25 -5.32 -0.86 13.93
CA ASP A 25 -5.52 -2.25 14.32
C ASP A 25 -5.34 -3.24 13.17
N MET A 26 -4.93 -2.82 11.96
CA MET A 26 -4.66 -3.74 10.86
C MET A 26 -3.43 -4.60 11.16
N ARG A 27 -3.61 -5.93 11.22
CA ARG A 27 -2.54 -6.89 11.54
C ARG A 27 -2.29 -7.92 10.44
N THR A 28 -3.28 -8.19 9.61
CA THR A 28 -3.27 -9.31 8.67
C THR A 28 -3.85 -8.92 7.32
N ILE A 29 -3.63 -9.77 6.31
CA ILE A 29 -4.30 -9.66 5.02
C ILE A 29 -5.83 -9.75 5.14
N SER A 30 -6.34 -10.50 6.12
CA SER A 30 -7.78 -10.57 6.37
C SER A 30 -8.34 -9.23 6.86
N ASP A 31 -7.62 -8.53 7.74
CA ASP A 31 -8.00 -7.19 8.21
C ASP A 31 -8.01 -6.20 7.04
N PHE A 32 -6.98 -6.26 6.18
CA PHE A 32 -6.91 -5.45 4.97
C PHE A 32 -8.13 -5.67 4.09
N ARG A 33 -8.54 -6.92 3.85
CA ARG A 33 -9.73 -7.21 3.01
C ARG A 33 -11.04 -6.73 3.62
N GLY A 34 -11.15 -6.76 4.95
CA GLY A 34 -12.31 -6.24 5.67
C GLY A 34 -12.42 -4.72 5.54
N TRP A 35 -11.29 -4.02 5.61
CA TRP A 35 -11.23 -2.56 5.51
C TRP A 35 -11.29 -2.06 4.06
N GLN A 36 -10.49 -2.64 3.17
CA GLN A 36 -10.35 -2.26 1.77
C GLN A 36 -10.73 -3.45 0.86
N PRO A 37 -12.02 -3.69 0.61
CA PRO A 37 -12.48 -4.84 -0.18
C PRO A 37 -12.14 -4.73 -1.66
N SER A 38 -11.84 -3.52 -2.14
CA SER A 38 -11.42 -3.25 -3.52
C SER A 38 -9.93 -2.94 -3.57
N TYR A 39 -9.20 -3.75 -4.34
CA TYR A 39 -7.78 -3.59 -4.62
C TYR A 39 -7.58 -3.66 -6.14
N VAL A 40 -6.42 -3.23 -6.60
CA VAL A 40 -6.11 -3.25 -8.03
C VAL A 40 -5.35 -4.51 -8.40
N ARG A 41 -4.24 -4.79 -7.72
CA ARG A 41 -3.37 -5.93 -7.99
C ARG A 41 -2.72 -6.42 -6.71
N ALA A 42 -2.36 -7.70 -6.68
CA ALA A 42 -1.52 -8.27 -5.64
C ALA A 42 -0.30 -8.92 -6.28
N TYR A 43 0.84 -8.83 -5.61
CA TYR A 43 2.10 -9.36 -6.07
C TYR A 43 2.75 -10.20 -4.99
N ARG A 44 3.33 -11.32 -5.40
CA ARG A 44 4.36 -12.03 -4.65
C ARG A 44 5.71 -11.48 -5.05
N VAL A 45 6.52 -11.11 -4.07
CA VAL A 45 7.85 -10.53 -4.24
C VAL A 45 8.88 -11.43 -3.59
N GLU A 46 9.68 -12.09 -4.41
CA GLU A 46 10.82 -12.89 -3.94
C GLU A 46 12.08 -12.05 -3.96
N VAL A 47 12.83 -12.02 -2.85
CA VAL A 47 14.13 -11.37 -2.79
C VAL A 47 15.04 -12.12 -1.82
N ARG A 48 16.22 -12.53 -2.27
CA ARG A 48 17.23 -13.22 -1.43
C ARG A 48 16.65 -14.39 -0.61
N GLY A 49 15.79 -15.19 -1.23
CA GLY A 49 15.13 -16.33 -0.58
C GLY A 49 13.99 -15.98 0.40
N SER A 50 13.69 -14.69 0.59
CA SER A 50 12.53 -14.23 1.35
C SER A 50 11.36 -13.95 0.42
N VAL A 51 10.14 -14.19 0.92
CA VAL A 51 8.89 -13.92 0.21
C VAL A 51 8.13 -12.83 0.95
N TYR A 52 7.70 -11.83 0.21
CA TYR A 52 6.82 -10.77 0.67
C TYR A 52 5.63 -10.67 -0.27
N TYR A 53 4.57 -10.06 0.20
CA TYR A 53 3.43 -9.74 -0.63
C TYR A 53 3.18 -8.24 -0.64
N VAL A 54 2.77 -7.75 -1.81
CA VAL A 54 2.43 -6.35 -2.03
C VAL A 54 1.03 -6.30 -2.59
N VAL A 55 0.13 -5.58 -1.92
CA VAL A 55 -1.22 -5.33 -2.42
C VAL A 55 -1.31 -3.86 -2.79
N GLN A 56 -1.70 -3.58 -4.03
CA GLN A 56 -2.00 -2.23 -4.48
C GLN A 56 -3.46 -1.91 -4.14
N GLY A 57 -3.65 -0.94 -3.27
CA GLY A 57 -4.97 -0.43 -2.91
C GLY A 57 -5.75 0.08 -4.12
N GLY A 58 -7.07 0.09 -3.97
CA GLY A 58 -7.96 0.83 -4.85
C GLY A 58 -7.66 2.33 -4.86
N PHE A 59 -8.27 3.03 -5.82
CA PHE A 59 -8.19 4.50 -5.88
C PHE A 59 -8.84 5.11 -4.63
N ALA A 60 -8.14 6.03 -3.95
CA ALA A 60 -8.85 6.97 -3.08
C ALA A 60 -9.82 7.79 -3.94
N ARG A 61 -10.94 8.24 -3.35
CA ARG A 61 -12.00 9.02 -4.04
C ARG A 61 -11.47 10.25 -4.82
N SER A 62 -10.24 10.70 -4.56
CA SER A 62 -9.71 11.98 -4.98
C SER A 62 -8.40 11.96 -5.81
N THR A 63 -7.80 10.81 -6.15
CA THR A 63 -6.59 10.78 -7.02
C THR A 63 -6.47 9.52 -7.91
N PRO A 64 -6.32 9.67 -9.24
CA PRO A 64 -6.07 8.56 -10.17
C PRO A 64 -4.61 8.08 -10.28
N SER A 65 -3.62 8.82 -9.77
CA SER A 65 -2.23 8.73 -10.26
C SER A 65 -1.25 7.88 -9.43
N ALA A 66 -1.53 7.60 -8.15
CA ALA A 66 -0.65 6.78 -7.31
C ALA A 66 -1.49 5.90 -6.38
N LYS A 67 -1.24 4.59 -6.40
CA LYS A 67 -1.97 3.59 -5.63
C LYS A 67 -1.13 3.23 -4.41
N ALA A 68 -1.70 3.32 -3.21
CA ALA A 68 -1.00 2.85 -2.03
C ALA A 68 -0.56 1.38 -2.19
N GLU A 69 0.65 1.08 -1.75
CA GLU A 69 1.15 -0.29 -1.65
C GLU A 69 1.14 -0.72 -0.17
N TYR A 70 0.50 -1.85 0.12
CA TYR A 70 0.47 -2.47 1.44
C TYR A 70 1.31 -3.73 1.41
N TYR A 71 2.15 -3.89 2.42
CA TYR A 71 3.17 -4.93 2.44
C TYR A 71 2.88 -5.95 3.54
N PHE A 72 3.01 -7.21 3.18
CA PHE A 72 2.78 -8.34 4.06
C PHE A 72 3.95 -9.31 4.03
N ASP A 73 4.21 -9.99 5.14
CA ASP A 73 5.20 -11.07 5.20
C ASP A 73 4.69 -12.36 4.55
N SER A 74 5.52 -13.41 4.51
CA SER A 74 5.16 -14.70 3.92
C SER A 74 3.97 -15.39 4.58
N ARG A 75 3.58 -14.99 5.79
CA ARG A 75 2.44 -15.52 6.55
C ARG A 75 1.19 -14.63 6.40
N GLY A 76 1.27 -13.55 5.63
CA GLY A 76 0.18 -12.59 5.46
C GLY A 76 0.02 -11.62 6.62
N ASN A 77 1.03 -11.48 7.49
CA ASN A 77 1.02 -10.44 8.52
C ASN A 77 1.37 -9.09 7.89
N TYR A 78 0.66 -8.06 8.30
CA TYR A 78 0.90 -6.70 7.87
C TYR A 78 2.24 -6.19 8.41
N LEU A 79 3.05 -5.63 7.52
CA LEU A 79 4.35 -5.05 7.84
C LEU A 79 4.30 -3.52 7.87
N THR A 80 3.88 -2.94 6.75
CA THR A 80 3.83 -1.49 6.54
C THR A 80 3.04 -1.17 5.28
N TRP A 81 2.87 0.12 4.99
CA TRP A 81 2.27 0.61 3.76
C TRP A 81 3.01 1.84 3.25
N ASN A 82 2.80 2.16 1.98
CA ASN A 82 3.31 3.35 1.34
C ASN A 82 2.19 4.03 0.56
N ALA A 83 1.88 5.28 0.89
CA ALA A 83 0.88 6.09 0.19
C ALA A 83 1.35 6.51 -1.21
N ASP A 84 2.67 6.62 -1.41
CA ASP A 84 3.27 7.00 -2.69
C ASP A 84 4.26 5.91 -3.13
N PRO A 85 3.86 4.96 -3.99
CA PRO A 85 4.78 3.96 -4.54
C PRO A 85 5.91 4.58 -5.40
N GLY A 86 5.77 5.85 -5.81
CA GLY A 86 6.84 6.66 -6.41
C GLY A 86 7.81 7.23 -5.37
N ASP A 87 7.45 7.25 -4.09
CA ASP A 87 8.39 7.43 -2.98
C ASP A 87 9.08 6.09 -2.72
N PHE A 88 10.25 5.95 -3.34
CA PHE A 88 11.01 4.73 -3.41
C PHE A 88 11.67 4.31 -2.07
N THR A 89 11.35 4.93 -0.94
CA THR A 89 12.08 4.73 0.34
C THR A 89 11.49 3.64 1.23
N THR A 90 10.22 3.27 1.05
CA THR A 90 9.46 2.59 2.13
C THR A 90 9.83 1.13 2.34
N LEU A 91 10.28 0.40 1.31
CA LEU A 91 10.89 -0.93 1.48
C LEU A 91 11.99 -1.16 0.42
N GLY A 92 13.23 -1.32 0.89
CA GLY A 92 14.37 -1.74 0.04
C GLY A 92 14.18 -3.08 -0.69
N ILE A 93 13.09 -3.80 -0.39
CA ILE A 93 12.61 -5.01 -1.05
C ILE A 93 12.35 -4.75 -2.54
N VAL A 94 11.77 -3.60 -2.89
CA VAL A 94 11.41 -3.24 -4.27
C VAL A 94 12.62 -2.73 -5.07
N LYS A 95 13.59 -2.12 -4.38
CA LYS A 95 14.84 -1.61 -4.97
C LYS A 95 15.89 -2.67 -5.22
N ASN A 96 15.68 -3.90 -4.74
CA ASN A 96 16.65 -4.95 -4.93
C ASN A 96 16.56 -5.44 -6.39
N ALA A 97 17.67 -5.37 -7.14
CA ALA A 97 17.74 -5.87 -8.51
C ALA A 97 17.44 -7.37 -8.63
N GLU A 98 17.57 -8.13 -7.54
CA GLU A 98 17.24 -9.55 -7.44
C GLU A 98 15.75 -9.78 -7.16
N ALA A 99 14.98 -8.72 -6.87
CA ALA A 99 13.57 -8.85 -6.54
C ALA A 99 12.77 -9.30 -7.77
N ARG A 100 12.05 -10.41 -7.63
CA ARG A 100 11.13 -10.91 -8.66
C ARG A 100 9.70 -10.69 -8.21
N ARG A 101 8.94 -9.93 -9.01
CA ARG A 101 7.51 -9.69 -8.79
C ARG A 101 6.69 -10.62 -9.69
N THR A 102 5.77 -11.36 -9.09
CA THR A 102 4.80 -12.19 -9.79
C THR A 102 3.41 -11.74 -9.35
N GLU A 103 2.55 -11.39 -10.30
CA GLU A 103 1.14 -11.07 -10.01
C GLU A 103 0.42 -12.35 -9.55
N ILE A 104 -0.36 -12.24 -8.48
CA ILE A 104 -1.08 -13.36 -7.85
C ILE A 104 -2.51 -12.94 -7.51
N ALA A 105 -3.37 -13.90 -7.20
CA ALA A 105 -4.64 -13.60 -6.54
C ALA A 105 -4.38 -13.24 -5.06
N ILE A 106 -5.14 -12.27 -4.52
CA ILE A 106 -5.03 -11.87 -3.11
C ILE A 106 -5.31 -13.03 -2.15
N ASP A 107 -6.10 -14.02 -2.58
CA ASP A 107 -6.44 -15.21 -1.79
C ASP A 107 -5.26 -16.18 -1.59
N GLU A 108 -4.15 -15.99 -2.31
CA GLU A 108 -2.93 -16.80 -2.19
C GLU A 108 -1.99 -16.30 -1.07
N ILE A 109 -2.26 -15.13 -0.49
CA ILE A 109 -1.43 -14.53 0.56
C ILE A 109 -1.74 -15.20 1.90
N GLY A 110 -0.70 -15.74 2.56
CA GLY A 110 -0.81 -16.37 3.89
C GLY A 110 -1.45 -17.77 3.90
N ARG A 111 -1.55 -18.42 2.73
CA ARG A 111 -1.86 -19.85 2.62
C ARG A 111 -0.67 -20.75 2.94
#